data_AF-A0A7W0JB84-F1
#
_entry.id   AF-A0A7W0JB84-F1
#
_cell.length_a   1.000
_cell.length_b   1.000
_cell.length_c   1.000
_cell.angle_alpha   90.00
_cell.angle_beta   90.00
_cell.angle_gamma   90.00
#
_symmetry.space_group_name_H-M   'P 1'
#
loop_
_entity.id
_entity.type
_entity.pdbx_description
1 polymer ?
#
loop_
_entity_poly.entity_id
_entity_poly.type
_entity_poly.pdbx_seq_one_letter_code
_entity_poly.pdbx_strand_id
1 'polypeptide(L)' 'VPLAVRSRVMRRAAIEAGSPATDLTAGHVGALERLVSNWHGQGPLHLPGNVRASRRCGRLTLTLDPQPEDA' A
#
# COMPACT_ATOMS: atom_id res chain seq x y z
N VAL A 1 -9.61 15.53 -2.56
CA VAL A 1 -8.87 15.55 -1.28
C VAL A 1 -7.42 15.95 -1.55
N PRO A 2 -6.83 16.88 -0.77
CA PRO A 2 -5.43 17.28 -0.94
C PRO A 2 -4.45 16.10 -0.83
N LEU A 3 -3.35 16.15 -1.60
CA LEU A 3 -2.33 15.09 -1.64
C LEU A 3 -1.79 14.75 -0.24
N ALA A 4 -1.45 15.77 0.56
CA ALA A 4 -0.90 15.57 1.90
C ALA A 4 -1.84 14.79 2.84
N VAL A 5 -3.16 15.02 2.72
CA VAL A 5 -4.16 14.28 3.50
C VAL A 5 -4.22 12.83 3.03
N ARG A 6 -4.27 12.60 1.72
CA ARG A 6 -4.29 11.24 1.14
C ARG A 6 -3.04 10.45 1.55
N SER A 7 -1.85 11.03 1.41
CA SER A 7 -0.60 10.37 1.79
C SER A 7 -0.55 9.99 3.27
N ARG A 8 -1.10 10.84 4.16
CA ARG A 8 -1.21 10.51 5.60
C ARG A 8 -2.18 9.36 5.85
N VAL A 9 -3.32 9.32 5.16
CA VAL A 9 -4.28 8.21 5.26
C VAL A 9 -3.65 6.91 4.75
N MET A 10 -3.00 6.94 3.59
CA MET A 10 -2.31 5.77 3.03
C MET A 10 -1.22 5.24 3.96
N ARG A 11 -0.40 6.13 4.54
CA ARG A 11 0.63 5.73 5.51
C ARG A 11 0.02 5.08 6.75
N ARG A 12 -1.04 5.67 7.31
CA ARG A 12 -1.73 5.11 8.48
C ARG A 12 -2.33 3.73 8.19
N ALA A 13 -3.03 3.59 7.06
CA ALA A 13 -3.64 2.33 6.67
C ALA A 13 -2.60 1.22 6.46
N ALA A 14 -1.44 1.54 5.90
CA ALA A 14 -0.34 0.58 5.75
C ALA A 14 0.24 0.12 7.09
N ILE A 15 0.39 1.03 8.05
CA ILE A 15 0.86 0.70 9.41
C ILE A 15 -0.17 -0.17 10.14
N GLU A 16 -1.44 0.20 10.05
CA GLU A 16 -2.55 -0.57 10.64
C GLU A 16 -2.67 -1.97 10.02
N ALA A 17 -2.36 -2.10 8.72
CA ALA A 17 -2.28 -3.38 8.04
C ALA A 17 -1.03 -4.22 8.40
N GLY A 18 -0.12 -3.71 9.23
CA GLY A 18 1.05 -4.45 9.74
C GLY A 18 2.41 -4.01 9.19
N SER A 19 2.46 -2.95 8.36
CA SER A 19 3.74 -2.47 7.82
C SER A 19 4.54 -1.70 8.89
N PRO A 20 5.82 -2.04 9.14
CA PRO A 20 6.66 -1.34 10.11
C PRO A 20 6.80 0.14 9.73
N ALA A 21 6.48 1.03 10.67
CA ALA A 21 6.54 2.47 10.43
C ALA A 21 7.96 2.99 10.11
N THR A 22 8.99 2.29 10.59
CA THR A 22 10.41 2.56 10.34
C THR A 22 10.82 2.27 8.90
N ASP A 23 10.23 1.24 8.30
CA ASP A 23 10.62 0.72 6.98
C ASP A 23 9.72 1.29 5.88
N LEU A 24 8.53 1.79 6.27
CA LEU A 24 7.57 2.41 5.38
C LEU A 24 8.03 3.82 4.92
N THR A 25 8.83 3.84 3.86
CA THR A 25 9.33 5.06 3.21
C THR A 25 8.25 5.90 2.50
N ALA A 26 8.58 7.17 2.20
CA ALA A 26 7.76 8.04 1.36
C ALA A 26 7.55 7.47 -0.05
N GLY A 27 8.50 6.70 -0.58
CA GLY A 27 8.38 6.01 -1.87
C GLY A 27 7.26 4.98 -1.88
N HIS A 28 7.14 4.18 -0.81
CA HIS A 28 6.03 3.23 -0.64
C HIS A 28 4.67 3.94 -0.58
N VAL A 29 4.58 5.02 0.21
CA VAL A 29 3.35 5.81 0.30
C VAL A 29 2.99 6.46 -1.04
N GLY A 30 3.97 6.95 -1.79
CA GLY A 30 3.77 7.48 -3.15
C GLY A 30 3.32 6.41 -4.14
N ALA A 31 3.82 5.17 -4.02
CA ALA A 31 3.37 4.05 -4.84
C ALA A 31 1.91 3.66 -4.53
N LEU A 32 1.51 3.64 -3.25
CA LEU A 32 0.11 3.47 -2.84
C LEU A 32 -0.80 4.57 -3.38
N GLU A 33 -0.33 5.82 -3.31
CA GLU A 33 -1.05 6.98 -3.83
C GLU A 33 -1.33 6.80 -5.33
N ARG A 34 -0.29 6.47 -6.11
CA ARG A 34 -0.39 6.22 -7.56
C ARG A 34 -1.28 5.04 -7.91
N LEU A 35 -1.26 3.97 -7.10
CA LEU A 35 -2.13 2.81 -7.28
C LEU A 35 -3.62 3.23 -7.28
N VAL A 36 -3.96 4.32 -6.59
CA VAL A 36 -5.32 4.86 -6.49
C VAL A 36 -5.56 6.04 -7.45
N SER A 37 -4.67 7.03 -7.50
CA SER A 37 -4.85 8.26 -8.30
C SER A 37 -4.60 8.08 -9.79
N ASN A 38 -3.66 7.22 -10.16
CA ASN A 38 -3.18 7.09 -11.52
C ASN A 38 -3.39 5.66 -12.03
N TRP A 39 -4.57 5.09 -11.82
CA TRP A 39 -4.83 3.70 -12.19
C TRP A 39 -4.90 3.53 -13.72
N HIS A 40 -4.10 2.60 -14.24
CA HIS A 40 -4.10 2.22 -15.66
C HIS A 40 -3.78 0.74 -15.86
N GLY A 41 -4.14 -0.11 -14.89
CA GLY A 41 -3.91 -1.56 -14.92
C GLY A 41 -2.70 -2.05 -14.10
N GLN A 42 -2.32 -1.34 -13.03
CA GLN A 42 -1.21 -1.76 -12.18
C GLN A 42 -1.51 -3.06 -11.42
N GLY A 43 -0.47 -3.84 -11.16
CA GLY A 43 -0.55 -5.01 -10.29
C GLY A 43 -0.53 -4.66 -8.79
N PRO A 44 -0.59 -5.68 -7.91
CA PRO A 44 -0.38 -5.52 -6.49
C PRO A 44 0.98 -4.91 -6.16
N LEU A 45 1.05 -4.11 -5.09
CA LEU A 45 2.26 -3.49 -4.56
C LEU A 45 2.63 -4.17 -3.25
N HIS A 46 3.90 -4.55 -3.10
CA HIS A 46 4.44 -5.05 -1.84
C HIS A 46 4.98 -3.90 -0.99
N LEU A 47 4.65 -3.94 0.29
CA LEU A 47 5.11 -3.02 1.33
C LEU A 47 5.94 -3.79 2.36
N PRO A 48 6.76 -3.09 3.16
CA PRO A 48 7.49 -3.70 4.26
C PRO A 48 6.57 -4.44 5.24
N GLY A 49 7.09 -5.48 5.90
CA GLY A 49 6.34 -6.29 6.86
C GLY A 49 5.31 -7.21 6.22
N ASN A 50 5.59 -7.70 5.01
CA ASN A 50 4.71 -8.64 4.30
C ASN A 50 3.30 -8.09 4.09
N VAL A 51 3.15 -6.79 3.87
CA VAL A 51 1.85 -6.20 3.54
C VAL A 51 1.74 -6.09 2.02
N ARG A 52 0.67 -6.64 1.45
CA ARG A 52 0.32 -6.49 0.05
C ARG A 52 -0.82 -5.47 -0.09
N ALA A 53 -0.61 -4.50 -0.97
CA ALA A 53 -1.62 -3.56 -1.40
C ALA A 53 -2.15 -3.96 -2.78
N SER A 54 -3.47 -4.02 -2.93
CA SER A 54 -4.12 -4.32 -4.21
C SER A 54 -5.30 -3.40 -4.43
N ARG A 55 -5.59 -3.08 -5.70
CA ARG A 55 -6.78 -2.31 -6.07
C ARG A 55 -7.69 -3.16 -6.93
N ARG A 56 -8.95 -3.31 -6.51
CA ARG A 56 -9.97 -4.04 -7.26
C ARG A 56 -11.29 -3.28 -7.24
N CYS A 57 -11.88 -3.06 -8.42
CA CYS A 57 -13.16 -2.36 -8.57
C CYS A 57 -13.22 -1.01 -7.82
N GLY A 58 -12.14 -0.23 -7.88
CA GLY A 58 -12.05 1.07 -7.20
C GLY A 58 -11.70 1.03 -5.72
N ARG A 59 -11.60 -0.15 -5.11
CA ARG A 59 -11.26 -0.34 -3.69
C ARG A 59 -9.81 -0.71 -3.51
N LEU A 60 -9.11 0.02 -2.65
CA LEU A 60 -7.78 -0.34 -2.17
C LEU A 60 -7.94 -1.31 -0.99
N THR A 61 -7.24 -2.44 -1.05
CA THR A 61 -7.18 -3.44 0.00
C THR A 61 -5.73 -3.60 0.44
N LEU A 62 -5.49 -3.53 1.74
CA LEU A 62 -4.20 -3.79 2.37
C LEU A 62 -4.36 -5.01 3.26
N THR A 63 -3.55 -6.04 3.01
CA THR A 63 -3.60 -7.30 3.76
C THR A 63 -2.20 -7.72 4.10
N LEU A 64 -2.01 -8.28 5.28
CA LEU A 64 -0.88 -9.17 5.52
C LEU A 64 -0.96 -10.28 4.48
N ASP A 65 0.09 -10.37 3.70
CA ASP A 65 0.33 -11.39 2.72
C ASP A 65 1.39 -12.31 3.30
N PRO A 66 1.01 -13.43 3.95
CA PRO A 66 1.99 -14.46 4.23
C PRO A 66 2.61 -14.83 2.87
N GLN A 67 3.88 -14.48 2.67
CA GLN A 67 4.64 -14.99 1.54
C GLN A 67 4.45 -16.51 1.57
N PRO A 68 4.06 -17.18 0.46
CA PRO A 68 4.17 -18.62 0.41
C PRO A 68 5.64 -18.94 0.70
N GLU A 69 5.87 -19.64 1.81
CA GLU A 69 7.17 -20.18 2.21
C GLU A 69 7.71 -20.96 1.01
N ASP A 70 8.82 -20.49 0.44
CA ASP A 70 9.70 -21.15 -0.53
C ASP A 70 9.03 -21.99 -1.63
N ALA A 71 8.90 -21.41 -2.84
CA ALA A 71 8.73 -22.16 -4.09
C ALA A 71 10.05 -22.21 -4.86
#